data_AF-D0TM27-F1
#
_entry.id   AF-D0TM27-F1
#
_cell.length_a   1.000
_cell.length_b   1.000
_cell.length_c   1.000
_cell.angle_alpha   90.00
_cell.angle_beta   90.00
_cell.angle_gamma   90.00
#
_symmetry.space_group_name_H-M   'P 1'
#
loop_
_entity.id
_entity.type
_entity.pdbx_description
1 polymer ?
#
loop_
_entity_poly.entity_id
_entity_poly.type
_entity_poly.pdbx_seq_one_letter_code
_entity_poly.pdbx_strand_id
1 'polypeptide(L)'
;MKITEVHDWAQIYADGKLLARLDRRKGEFTTTLPALKKGTQLDILVEAMGRVNFAKSIHDRKGITEKVELILGNQAKELKNWTVYNFPVDYSFIKDKKYNDTKILPAMPAYYKSTFKLDKVGDTFLDMSTWGKGMVWVNGHAMGRFWEIGPQQTLFMPGCWLKEGENEILVLDLKGPAKASIKGLKKPILDVLREKAPETHRKDGEKLKLAGEKVTYEGAFTPGNGWQEVRFAAPVKGRYFCLEALSPQANDNIAAVAEFDVLGADGKPVSREHWKIRYADSEETRSGNRTADKIFDLQESTFWMTVDNVPYPHQLVIDLSKVETVTGFRYLPRAEKEYPGMIKEYRVYVKSADFNY
;
A
#
# COMPACT_ATOMS: atom_id res chain seq x y z
N MET A 1 2.98 3.76 -22.10
CA MET A 1 3.52 2.41 -21.81
C MET A 1 2.72 1.79 -20.68
N LYS A 2 2.40 0.50 -20.80
CA LYS A 2 1.73 -0.32 -19.80
C LYS A 2 2.61 -1.52 -19.47
N ILE A 3 2.70 -1.87 -18.19
CA ILE A 3 3.40 -3.06 -17.70
C ILE A 3 2.37 -3.91 -16.95
N THR A 4 2.22 -5.16 -17.35
CA THR A 4 1.32 -6.12 -16.69
C THR A 4 2.17 -7.21 -16.08
N GLU A 5 2.31 -7.31 -14.77
CA GLU A 5 2.21 -6.26 -13.75
C GLU A 5 3.60 -6.02 -13.12
N VAL A 6 3.79 -4.84 -12.53
CA VAL A 6 5.04 -4.49 -11.82
C VAL A 6 5.00 -5.06 -10.40
N HIS A 7 5.89 -6.00 -10.09
CA HIS A 7 6.04 -6.57 -8.76
C HIS A 7 7.47 -6.32 -8.23
N ASP A 8 7.74 -5.24 -7.47
CA ASP A 8 6.76 -4.36 -6.80
C ASP A 8 6.98 -2.87 -7.01
N TRP A 9 8.22 -2.43 -7.21
CA TRP A 9 8.53 -1.02 -7.40
C TRP A 9 9.49 -0.87 -8.58
N ALA A 10 9.04 -0.20 -9.64
CA ALA A 10 9.82 -0.07 -10.86
C ALA A 10 10.29 1.36 -11.11
N GLN A 11 11.47 1.47 -11.72
CA GLN A 11 11.98 2.70 -12.31
C GLN A 11 12.22 2.48 -13.79
N ILE A 12 11.74 3.41 -14.62
CA ILE A 12 11.80 3.33 -16.08
C ILE A 12 12.74 4.41 -16.57
N TYR A 13 13.71 4.04 -17.41
CA TYR A 13 14.73 4.94 -17.94
C TYR A 13 14.77 4.89 -19.47
N ALA A 14 15.08 6.03 -20.08
CA ALA A 14 15.45 6.10 -21.49
C ALA A 14 16.86 6.67 -21.63
N ASP A 15 17.78 5.92 -22.24
CA ASP A 15 19.20 6.26 -22.37
C ASP A 15 19.81 6.71 -21.02
N GLY A 16 19.48 5.98 -19.94
CA GLY A 16 19.93 6.28 -18.57
C GLY A 16 19.20 7.43 -17.86
N LYS A 17 18.26 8.13 -18.51
CA LYS A 17 17.46 9.19 -17.88
C LYS A 17 16.17 8.62 -17.28
N LEU A 18 15.95 8.85 -15.98
CA LEU A 18 14.71 8.45 -15.31
C LEU A 18 13.49 9.14 -15.93
N LEU A 19 12.50 8.36 -16.34
CA LEU A 19 11.24 8.82 -16.89
C LEU A 19 10.09 8.69 -15.89
N ALA A 20 10.01 7.57 -15.19
CA ALA A 20 8.90 7.27 -14.29
C ALA A 20 9.29 6.31 -13.18
N ARG A 21 8.53 6.37 -12.09
CA ARG A 21 8.52 5.38 -11.01
C ARG A 21 7.11 4.82 -10.92
N LEU A 22 6.99 3.52 -10.73
CA LEU A 22 5.73 2.80 -10.63
C LEU A 22 5.71 2.02 -9.32
N ASP A 23 4.69 2.25 -8.49
CA ASP A 23 4.51 1.63 -7.19
C ASP A 23 3.28 0.70 -7.17
N ARG A 24 3.50 -0.60 -6.95
CA ARG A 24 2.43 -1.60 -6.82
C ARG A 24 1.44 -1.25 -5.71
N ARG A 25 1.89 -0.61 -4.61
CA ARG A 25 1.00 -0.18 -3.51
C ARG A 25 -0.06 0.82 -3.97
N LYS A 26 0.23 1.56 -5.05
CA LYS A 26 -0.66 2.57 -5.64
C LYS A 26 -1.42 2.04 -6.87
N GLY A 27 -1.17 0.79 -7.26
CA GLY A 27 -1.70 0.23 -8.51
C GLY A 27 -1.15 0.92 -9.76
N GLU A 28 0.06 1.47 -9.68
CA GLU A 28 0.70 2.18 -10.78
C GLU A 28 1.36 1.17 -11.72
N PHE A 29 0.74 0.94 -12.89
CA PHE A 29 1.21 -0.01 -13.90
C PHE A 29 1.38 0.61 -15.29
N THR A 30 1.17 1.92 -15.40
CA THR A 30 1.17 2.66 -16.65
C THR A 30 1.89 3.98 -16.49
N THR A 31 2.60 4.41 -17.53
CA THR A 31 3.19 5.75 -17.61
C THR A 31 3.17 6.27 -19.04
N THR A 32 3.16 7.60 -19.18
CA THR A 32 3.29 8.28 -20.48
C THR A 32 4.77 8.46 -20.79
N LEU A 33 5.22 7.94 -21.94
CA LEU A 33 6.56 8.17 -22.42
C LEU A 33 6.60 9.44 -23.28
N PRO A 34 7.68 10.23 -23.24
CA PRO A 34 7.90 11.30 -24.22
C PRO A 34 8.16 10.69 -25.61
N ALA A 35 8.24 11.53 -26.64
CA ALA A 35 8.73 11.08 -27.94
C ALA A 35 10.16 10.57 -27.80
N LEU A 36 10.40 9.32 -28.18
CA LEU A 36 11.71 8.67 -28.14
C LEU A 36 12.25 8.48 -29.55
N LYS A 37 13.57 8.64 -29.72
CA LYS A 37 14.23 8.41 -31.00
C LYS A 37 14.31 6.91 -31.27
N LYS A 38 14.30 6.52 -32.55
CA LYS A 38 14.54 5.13 -32.93
C LYS A 38 15.91 4.69 -32.39
N GLY A 39 15.93 3.57 -31.69
CA GLY A 39 17.16 3.02 -31.09
C GLY A 39 17.44 3.46 -29.65
N THR A 40 16.61 4.33 -29.05
CA THR A 40 16.70 4.65 -27.62
C THR A 40 16.62 3.38 -26.77
N GLN A 41 17.56 3.22 -25.84
CA GLN A 41 17.57 2.14 -24.86
C GLN A 41 16.53 2.43 -23.78
N LEU A 42 15.67 1.44 -23.52
CA LEU A 42 14.67 1.48 -22.44
C LEU A 42 15.09 0.48 -21.35
N ASP A 43 15.32 0.97 -20.15
CA ASP A 43 15.62 0.13 -18.99
C ASP A 43 14.45 0.15 -17.99
N ILE A 44 14.08 -1.02 -17.45
CA ILE A 44 13.08 -1.16 -16.40
C ILE A 44 13.73 -1.87 -15.22
N LEU A 45 14.12 -1.10 -14.20
CA LEU A 45 14.65 -1.65 -12.96
C LEU A 45 13.49 -1.95 -12.00
N VAL A 46 13.28 -3.22 -11.67
CA VAL A 46 12.22 -3.65 -10.75
C VAL A 46 12.84 -4.13 -9.44
N GLU A 47 12.50 -3.48 -8.34
CA GLU A 47 12.78 -3.97 -6.99
C GLU A 47 11.67 -4.93 -6.53
N ALA A 48 12.07 -6.13 -6.13
CA ALA A 48 11.21 -7.07 -5.42
C ALA A 48 11.28 -6.80 -3.90
N MET A 49 10.14 -6.45 -3.32
CA MET A 49 9.97 -6.40 -1.86
C MET A 49 9.68 -7.82 -1.32
N GLY A 50 9.16 -7.93 -0.09
CA GLY A 50 8.71 -9.21 0.44
C GLY A 50 7.61 -9.82 -0.45
N ARG A 51 7.60 -11.14 -0.58
CA ARG A 51 6.41 -11.82 -1.12
C ARG A 51 5.26 -11.65 -0.14
N VAL A 52 4.04 -11.47 -0.66
CA VAL A 52 2.84 -11.52 0.19
C VAL A 52 2.86 -12.84 0.98
N ASN A 53 2.61 -12.76 2.29
CA ASN A 53 2.76 -13.87 3.23
C ASN A 53 1.42 -14.41 3.75
N PHE A 54 0.30 -13.94 3.18
CA PHE A 54 -1.04 -14.23 3.67
C PHE A 54 -2.03 -14.50 2.54
N ALA A 55 -2.98 -15.39 2.81
CA ALA A 55 -4.09 -15.75 1.92
C ALA A 55 -3.67 -16.19 0.49
N LYS A 56 -4.53 -15.96 -0.51
CA LYS A 56 -4.33 -16.43 -1.90
C LYS A 56 -3.19 -15.70 -2.60
N SER A 57 -2.88 -14.48 -2.18
CA SER A 57 -1.86 -13.63 -2.81
C SER A 57 -0.42 -14.10 -2.52
N ILE A 58 -0.21 -15.19 -1.75
CA ILE A 58 1.11 -15.82 -1.58
C ILE A 58 1.76 -16.30 -2.89
N HIS A 59 0.96 -16.46 -3.95
CA HIS A 59 1.44 -16.73 -5.31
C HIS A 59 2.05 -15.47 -5.95
N ASP A 60 3.07 -14.91 -5.30
CA ASP A 60 3.61 -13.59 -5.59
C ASP A 60 4.92 -13.68 -6.40
N ARG A 61 4.77 -13.88 -7.72
CA ARG A 61 5.89 -13.75 -8.66
C ARG A 61 6.39 -12.30 -8.64
N LYS A 62 7.71 -12.10 -8.81
CA LYS A 62 8.36 -10.78 -8.75
C LYS A 62 8.97 -10.43 -10.11
N GLY A 63 9.20 -9.13 -10.34
CA GLY A 63 9.63 -8.60 -11.62
C GLY A 63 8.45 -8.08 -12.43
N ILE A 64 8.45 -8.32 -13.74
CA ILE A 64 7.30 -8.08 -14.63
C ILE A 64 6.59 -9.41 -14.80
N THR A 65 5.33 -9.50 -14.40
CA THR A 65 4.65 -10.80 -14.29
C THR A 65 4.14 -11.38 -15.62
N GLU A 66 3.89 -10.54 -16.62
CA GLU A 66 3.37 -10.96 -17.93
C GLU A 66 4.09 -10.26 -19.10
N LYS A 67 3.87 -8.95 -19.31
CA LYS A 67 4.31 -8.24 -20.52
C LYS A 67 4.46 -6.73 -20.37
N VAL A 68 5.08 -6.11 -21.37
CA VAL A 68 5.20 -4.65 -21.52
C VAL A 68 4.64 -4.22 -22.87
N GLU A 69 3.77 -3.21 -22.90
CA GLU A 69 3.07 -2.74 -24.10
C GLU A 69 3.22 -1.22 -24.28
N LEU A 70 3.39 -0.79 -25.54
CA LEU A 70 3.16 0.60 -25.95
C LEU A 70 1.73 0.73 -26.45
N ILE A 71 1.01 1.71 -25.91
CA ILE A 71 -0.38 2.00 -26.26
C ILE A 71 -0.42 3.36 -26.93
N LEU A 72 -1.04 3.43 -28.12
CA LEU A 72 -1.29 4.64 -28.89
C LEU A 72 -2.73 4.61 -29.41
N GLY A 73 -3.62 5.42 -28.83
CA GLY A 73 -5.04 5.35 -29.10
C GLY A 73 -5.59 3.94 -28.80
N ASN A 74 -6.24 3.32 -29.79
CA ASN A 74 -6.80 1.97 -29.67
C ASN A 74 -5.81 0.85 -30.05
N GLN A 75 -4.55 1.18 -30.35
CA GLN A 75 -3.53 0.20 -30.71
C GLN A 75 -2.61 -0.09 -29.53
N ALA A 76 -2.34 -1.38 -29.31
CA ALA A 76 -1.34 -1.86 -28.36
C ALA A 76 -0.28 -2.69 -29.10
N LYS A 77 0.99 -2.44 -28.81
CA LYS A 77 2.12 -3.21 -29.33
C LYS A 77 3.01 -3.67 -28.19
N GLU A 78 3.16 -4.98 -28.07
CA GLU A 78 4.05 -5.60 -27.08
C GLU A 78 5.54 -5.32 -27.41
N LEU A 79 6.31 -4.99 -26.38
CA LEU A 79 7.77 -4.83 -26.45
C LEU A 79 8.45 -6.17 -26.12
N LYS A 80 9.31 -6.63 -27.03
CA LYS A 80 10.00 -7.92 -26.98
C LYS A 80 11.52 -7.74 -27.06
N ASN A 81 12.26 -8.84 -26.95
CA ASN A 81 13.72 -8.92 -27.05
C ASN A 81 14.47 -8.20 -25.91
N TRP A 82 14.09 -8.53 -24.67
CA TRP A 82 14.71 -8.00 -23.45
C TRP A 82 16.03 -8.70 -23.11
N THR A 83 17.02 -7.92 -22.70
CA THR A 83 18.17 -8.42 -21.94
C THR A 83 17.85 -8.30 -20.46
N VAL A 84 18.01 -9.38 -19.70
CA VAL A 84 17.63 -9.43 -18.28
C VAL A 84 18.87 -9.53 -17.40
N TYR A 85 18.97 -8.64 -16.41
CA TYR A 85 20.05 -8.62 -15.42
C TYR A 85 19.48 -8.91 -14.03
N ASN A 86 20.08 -9.87 -13.33
CA ASN A 86 19.73 -10.18 -11.95
C ASN A 86 20.65 -9.43 -10.99
N PHE A 87 20.07 -8.73 -10.02
CA PHE A 87 20.77 -8.03 -8.95
C PHE A 87 20.47 -8.74 -7.61
N PRO A 88 21.24 -9.79 -7.25
CA PRO A 88 21.02 -10.52 -6.01
C PRO A 88 21.35 -9.65 -4.78
N VAL A 89 20.81 -10.05 -3.63
CA VAL A 89 20.95 -9.33 -2.35
C VAL A 89 22.13 -9.83 -1.49
N ASP A 90 22.88 -10.80 -2.00
CA ASP A 90 24.01 -11.40 -1.31
C ASP A 90 25.11 -10.39 -1.06
N TYR A 91 25.58 -10.29 0.18
CA TYR A 91 26.66 -9.36 0.56
C TYR A 91 27.89 -9.49 -0.34
N SER A 92 28.25 -10.71 -0.77
CA SER A 92 29.36 -10.95 -1.71
C SER A 92 29.16 -10.23 -3.06
N PHE A 93 27.94 -10.26 -3.60
CA PHE A 93 27.60 -9.54 -4.82
C PHE A 93 27.72 -8.03 -4.59
N ILE A 94 27.15 -7.49 -3.51
CA ILE A 94 27.21 -6.04 -3.25
C ILE A 94 28.66 -5.60 -3.03
N LYS A 95 29.45 -6.36 -2.27
CA LYS A 95 30.87 -6.07 -1.97
C LYS A 95 31.73 -6.09 -3.23
N ASP A 96 31.48 -7.01 -4.15
CA ASP A 96 32.20 -7.14 -5.41
C ASP A 96 31.68 -6.15 -6.46
N LYS A 97 31.95 -4.86 -6.20
CA LYS A 97 31.66 -3.74 -7.09
C LYS A 97 32.88 -2.83 -7.17
N LYS A 98 32.99 -2.11 -8.28
CA LYS A 98 34.03 -1.09 -8.47
C LYS A 98 33.58 0.21 -7.79
N TYR A 99 33.92 0.35 -6.52
CA TYR A 99 33.71 1.58 -5.77
C TYR A 99 34.74 2.63 -6.15
N ASN A 100 34.29 3.86 -6.37
CA ASN A 100 35.14 5.00 -6.65
C ASN A 100 34.73 6.16 -5.74
N ASP A 101 35.71 6.90 -5.23
CA ASP A 101 35.46 8.09 -4.45
C ASP A 101 34.87 9.19 -5.34
N THR A 102 33.75 9.76 -4.90
CA THR A 102 33.09 10.86 -5.59
C THR A 102 32.45 11.81 -4.60
N LYS A 103 32.50 13.10 -4.91
CA LYS A 103 31.75 14.15 -4.19
C LYS A 103 30.36 14.37 -4.79
N ILE A 104 30.11 13.84 -5.99
CA ILE A 104 28.86 14.00 -6.73
C ILE A 104 28.01 12.76 -6.45
N LEU A 105 26.80 12.99 -5.94
CA LEU A 105 25.83 11.92 -5.75
C LEU A 105 25.36 11.39 -7.11
N PRO A 106 25.36 10.06 -7.32
CA PRO A 106 24.79 9.45 -8.50
C PRO A 106 23.32 9.86 -8.72
N ALA A 107 22.97 10.17 -9.97
CA ALA A 107 21.58 10.40 -10.39
C ALA A 107 20.79 9.09 -10.60
N MET A 108 21.47 7.95 -10.48
CA MET A 108 20.97 6.59 -10.73
C MET A 108 21.08 5.76 -9.45
N PRO A 109 20.33 4.64 -9.36
CA PRO A 109 20.52 3.64 -8.33
C PRO A 109 22.01 3.29 -8.14
N ALA A 110 22.48 3.29 -6.91
CA ALA A 110 23.90 3.11 -6.62
C ALA A 110 24.15 2.33 -5.33
N TYR A 111 25.31 1.68 -5.29
CA TYR A 111 25.87 1.12 -4.07
C TYR A 111 26.86 2.12 -3.46
N TYR A 112 26.71 2.38 -2.18
CA TYR A 112 27.59 3.22 -1.37
C TYR A 112 28.38 2.33 -0.42
N LYS A 113 29.61 2.73 -0.12
CA LYS A 113 30.51 2.02 0.79
C LYS A 113 31.23 3.03 1.67
N SER A 114 31.37 2.70 2.96
CA SER A 114 32.22 3.42 3.90
C SER A 114 32.78 2.47 4.94
N THR A 115 33.87 2.88 5.59
CA THR A 115 34.33 2.30 6.85
C THR A 115 34.22 3.31 7.98
N PHE A 116 34.19 2.84 9.22
CA PHE A 116 34.20 3.66 10.44
C PHE A 116 34.85 2.90 11.59
N LYS A 117 35.40 3.61 12.57
CA LYS A 117 36.06 3.02 13.75
C LYS A 117 35.22 3.16 15.01
N LEU A 118 35.22 2.13 15.84
CA LEU A 118 34.57 2.12 17.16
C LEU A 118 35.55 1.69 18.25
N ASP A 119 35.59 2.43 19.35
CA ASP A 119 36.36 2.04 20.54
C ASP A 119 35.58 1.09 21.46
N LYS A 120 34.25 1.11 21.35
CA LYS A 120 33.31 0.26 22.10
C LYS A 120 32.12 -0.10 21.23
N VAL A 121 31.62 -1.31 21.41
CA VAL A 121 30.43 -1.80 20.71
C VAL A 121 29.19 -1.73 21.60
N GLY A 122 28.02 -1.60 20.96
CA GLY A 122 26.72 -1.57 21.61
C GLY A 122 25.63 -1.42 20.57
N ASP A 123 24.40 -1.70 20.98
CA ASP A 123 23.23 -1.53 20.11
C ASP A 123 23.08 -0.06 19.67
N THR A 124 22.68 0.13 18.42
CA THR A 124 22.37 1.46 17.88
C THR A 124 21.26 1.39 16.83
N PHE A 125 20.81 2.55 16.37
CA PHE A 125 19.79 2.69 15.35
C PHE A 125 20.36 3.52 14.19
N LEU A 126 20.58 2.91 13.04
CA LEU A 126 21.10 3.59 11.85
C LEU A 126 20.03 4.53 11.30
N ASP A 127 20.30 5.83 11.35
CA ASP A 127 19.42 6.87 10.81
C ASP A 127 19.46 6.89 9.28
N MET A 128 18.34 6.48 8.67
CA MET A 128 18.16 6.42 7.22
C MET A 128 17.37 7.64 6.69
N SER A 129 17.13 8.64 7.54
CA SER A 129 16.31 9.82 7.25
C SER A 129 16.80 10.68 6.07
N THR A 130 18.04 10.54 5.62
CA THR A 130 18.57 11.26 4.45
C THR A 130 18.62 10.41 3.19
N TRP A 131 18.22 9.14 3.27
CA TRP A 131 18.31 8.15 2.20
C TRP A 131 16.94 7.92 1.56
N GLY A 132 16.93 7.43 0.32
CA GLY A 132 15.72 7.25 -0.48
C GLY A 132 15.00 5.93 -0.23
N LYS A 133 15.43 4.85 -0.90
CA LYS A 133 14.84 3.51 -0.75
C LYS A 133 15.89 2.44 -1.03
N GLY A 134 16.00 1.41 -0.21
CA GLY A 134 16.87 0.29 -0.51
C GLY A 134 17.23 -0.56 0.70
N MET A 135 18.49 -0.98 0.78
CA MET A 135 18.98 -1.99 1.75
C MET A 135 20.35 -1.63 2.31
N VAL A 136 20.64 -2.08 3.53
CA VAL A 136 21.91 -1.83 4.23
C VAL A 136 22.56 -3.16 4.63
N TRP A 137 23.89 -3.21 4.54
CA TRP A 137 24.71 -4.28 5.12
C TRP A 137 25.78 -3.67 6.03
N VAL A 138 26.00 -4.27 7.19
CA VAL A 138 27.08 -3.89 8.11
C VAL A 138 27.91 -5.12 8.44
N ASN A 139 29.22 -5.07 8.20
CA ASN A 139 30.15 -6.18 8.43
C ASN A 139 29.71 -7.52 7.81
N GLY A 140 28.99 -7.49 6.69
CA GLY A 140 28.45 -8.69 6.03
C GLY A 140 27.01 -9.06 6.43
N HIS A 141 26.47 -8.48 7.49
CA HIS A 141 25.10 -8.73 7.94
C HIS A 141 24.11 -7.84 7.20
N ALA A 142 23.06 -8.43 6.61
CA ALA A 142 21.98 -7.68 5.98
C ALA A 142 21.04 -7.10 7.05
N MET A 143 20.98 -5.77 7.13
CA MET A 143 20.23 -5.04 8.16
C MET A 143 18.75 -4.88 7.84
N GLY A 144 18.37 -5.15 6.60
CA GLY A 144 17.00 -5.01 6.11
C GLY A 144 16.81 -3.81 5.18
N ARG A 145 15.56 -3.44 4.99
CA ARG A 145 15.12 -2.44 4.00
C ARG A 145 14.80 -1.11 4.68
N PHE A 146 15.07 -0.02 4.00
CA PHE A 146 14.62 1.32 4.39
C PHE A 146 13.83 1.97 3.25
N TRP A 147 12.95 2.90 3.61
CA TRP A 147 12.23 3.73 2.64
C TRP A 147 11.86 5.06 3.30
N GLU A 148 12.23 6.17 2.67
CA GLU A 148 12.01 7.52 3.17
C GLU A 148 10.55 7.84 3.52
N ILE A 149 9.59 7.14 2.92
CA ILE A 149 8.16 7.37 3.19
C ILE A 149 7.79 7.11 4.65
N GLY A 150 8.51 6.23 5.36
CA GLY A 150 8.23 5.86 6.74
C GLY A 150 7.17 4.75 6.91
N PRO A 151 6.64 4.58 8.14
CA PRO A 151 6.88 5.42 9.32
C PRO A 151 8.24 5.15 9.99
N GLN A 152 8.85 3.99 9.72
CA GLN A 152 10.21 3.65 10.17
C GLN A 152 11.28 4.47 9.42
N GLN A 153 12.13 5.18 10.16
CA GLN A 153 13.26 5.95 9.62
C GLN A 153 14.63 5.44 10.11
N THR A 154 14.65 4.47 11.02
CA THR A 154 15.89 3.87 11.53
C THR A 154 15.93 2.35 11.36
N LEU A 155 17.11 1.79 11.08
CA LEU A 155 17.36 0.35 11.15
C LEU A 155 18.04 -0.02 12.47
N PHE A 156 17.53 -1.02 13.17
CA PHE A 156 18.19 -1.53 14.37
C PHE A 156 19.50 -2.24 14.01
N MET A 157 20.59 -1.87 14.68
CA MET A 157 21.91 -2.45 14.51
C MET A 157 22.33 -3.13 15.83
N PRO A 158 22.28 -4.47 15.90
CA PRO A 158 22.74 -5.21 17.06
C PRO A 158 24.23 -4.98 17.30
N GLY A 159 24.61 -4.66 18.54
CA GLY A 159 25.99 -4.42 18.93
C GLY A 159 26.89 -5.64 18.71
N CYS A 160 26.34 -6.85 18.77
CA CYS A 160 27.06 -8.10 18.52
C CYS A 160 27.49 -8.29 17.05
N TRP A 161 26.96 -7.49 16.10
CA TRP A 161 27.39 -7.47 14.70
C TRP A 161 28.39 -6.34 14.41
N LEU A 162 28.70 -5.51 15.41
CA LEU A 162 29.77 -4.52 15.37
C LEU A 162 31.05 -5.11 15.95
N LYS A 163 32.17 -4.45 15.64
CA LYS A 163 33.51 -4.79 16.15
C LYS A 163 34.16 -3.55 16.74
N GLU A 164 34.97 -3.72 17.77
CA GLU A 164 35.97 -2.71 18.12
C GLU A 164 36.98 -2.60 16.98
N GLY A 165 37.43 -1.39 16.68
CA GLY A 165 38.21 -1.09 15.49
C GLY A 165 37.34 -0.85 14.25
N GLU A 166 37.80 -1.31 13.09
CA GLU A 166 37.19 -0.98 11.79
C GLU A 166 35.95 -1.82 11.46
N ASN A 167 34.89 -1.12 11.07
CA ASN A 167 33.62 -1.66 10.60
C ASN A 167 33.35 -1.20 9.17
N GLU A 168 32.67 -2.03 8.38
CA GLU A 168 32.23 -1.71 7.00
C GLU A 168 30.73 -1.53 6.97
N ILE A 169 30.26 -0.52 6.22
CA ILE A 169 28.86 -0.35 5.86
C ILE A 169 28.72 -0.22 4.35
N LEU A 170 27.78 -1.00 3.79
CA LEU A 170 27.36 -0.95 2.40
C LEU A 170 25.88 -0.57 2.33
N VAL A 171 25.51 0.27 1.36
CA VAL A 171 24.11 0.70 1.17
C VAL A 171 23.75 0.63 -0.29
N LEU A 172 22.65 -0.04 -0.62
CA LEU A 172 21.97 0.14 -1.90
C LEU A 172 20.93 1.25 -1.73
N ASP A 173 21.02 2.32 -2.50
CA ASP A 173 19.96 3.33 -2.62
C ASP A 173 19.46 3.39 -4.06
N LEU A 174 18.16 3.15 -4.23
CA LEU A 174 17.48 3.12 -5.52
C LEU A 174 16.98 4.50 -5.96
N LYS A 175 16.77 5.44 -5.04
CA LYS A 175 16.25 6.78 -5.38
C LYS A 175 17.34 7.86 -5.38
N GLY A 176 18.45 7.59 -4.70
CA GLY A 176 19.50 8.57 -4.42
C GLY A 176 19.21 9.29 -3.10
N PRO A 177 20.20 9.42 -2.20
CA PRO A 177 20.02 10.10 -0.93
C PRO A 177 20.04 11.63 -1.10
N ALA A 178 19.34 12.36 -0.23
CA ALA A 178 19.52 13.81 -0.09
C ALA A 178 20.92 14.13 0.48
N LYS A 179 21.44 13.24 1.33
CA LYS A 179 22.80 13.28 1.86
C LYS A 179 23.29 11.86 2.13
N ALA A 180 24.41 11.47 1.53
CA ALA A 180 25.06 10.17 1.75
C ALA A 180 25.82 10.15 3.09
N SER A 181 25.08 10.10 4.20
CA SER A 181 25.61 10.04 5.56
C SER A 181 24.64 9.26 6.44
N ILE A 182 25.16 8.42 7.33
CA ILE A 182 24.39 7.65 8.31
C ILE A 182 24.95 7.97 9.68
N LYS A 183 24.06 8.06 10.68
CA LYS A 183 24.42 8.21 12.08
C LYS A 183 23.79 7.08 12.90
N GLY A 184 24.52 6.59 13.90
CA GLY A 184 23.94 5.74 14.94
C GLY A 184 23.22 6.58 15.99
N LEU A 185 21.95 6.29 16.25
CA LEU A 185 21.14 6.92 17.29
C LEU A 185 21.00 6.00 18.51
N LYS A 186 20.65 6.60 19.65
CA LYS A 186 20.33 5.87 20.90
C LYS A 186 18.88 5.38 20.97
N LYS A 187 17.99 5.95 20.17
CA LYS A 187 16.57 5.62 20.13
C LYS A 187 16.14 5.46 18.66
N PRO A 188 15.17 4.58 18.37
CA PRO A 188 14.64 4.45 17.03
C PRO A 188 13.73 5.63 16.69
N ILE A 189 13.48 5.81 15.39
CA ILE A 189 12.44 6.69 14.83
C ILE A 189 11.49 5.78 14.04
N LEU A 190 10.28 5.57 14.56
CA LEU A 190 9.32 4.57 14.05
C LEU A 190 7.99 5.17 13.61
N ASP A 191 7.82 6.48 13.77
CA ASP A 191 6.56 7.21 13.77
C ASP A 191 6.62 8.47 12.87
N VAL A 192 7.56 8.52 11.92
CA VAL A 192 7.71 9.64 10.98
C VAL A 192 7.32 9.20 9.59
N LEU A 193 6.05 9.45 9.25
CA LEU A 193 5.54 9.32 7.88
C LEU A 193 5.84 10.60 7.10
N ARG A 194 6.46 10.48 5.92
CA ARG A 194 6.81 11.62 5.05
C ARG A 194 6.02 11.67 3.76
N GLU A 195 5.36 10.58 3.42
CA GLU A 195 4.47 10.54 2.28
C GLU A 195 3.25 11.43 2.58
N LYS A 196 3.03 12.45 1.75
CA LYS A 196 1.83 13.29 1.80
C LYS A 196 0.68 12.53 1.10
N ALA A 197 0.10 11.58 1.81
CA ALA A 197 -1.17 10.98 1.43
C ALA A 197 -2.29 11.59 2.28
N PRO A 198 -3.53 11.68 1.77
CA PRO A 198 -4.68 11.97 2.62
C PRO A 198 -4.73 10.95 3.78
N GLU A 199 -4.90 11.43 5.00
CA GLU A 199 -5.04 10.55 6.18
C GLU A 199 -6.36 9.78 6.17
N THR A 200 -7.34 10.26 5.40
CA THR A 200 -8.70 9.73 5.29
C THR A 200 -9.11 9.63 3.81
N HIS A 201 -10.18 8.89 3.56
CA HIS A 201 -10.73 8.62 2.24
C HIS A 201 -11.76 9.64 1.77
N ARG A 202 -11.93 10.74 2.52
CA ARG A 202 -12.78 11.88 2.17
C ARG A 202 -11.94 13.09 1.84
N LYS A 203 -12.19 13.69 0.67
CA LYS A 203 -11.56 14.95 0.30
C LYS A 203 -12.26 16.14 0.97
N ASP A 204 -11.52 17.22 1.18
CA ASP A 204 -12.06 18.47 1.70
C ASP A 204 -13.27 18.94 0.87
N GLY A 205 -14.40 19.15 1.55
CA GLY A 205 -15.65 19.59 0.94
C GLY A 205 -16.50 18.48 0.29
N GLU A 206 -15.98 17.26 0.15
CA GLU A 206 -16.71 16.14 -0.48
C GLU A 206 -17.89 15.69 0.41
N LYS A 207 -19.10 15.57 -0.16
CA LYS A 207 -20.32 15.16 0.56
C LYS A 207 -21.15 14.21 -0.28
N LEU A 208 -21.14 12.93 0.07
CA LEU A 208 -21.95 11.92 -0.63
C LEU A 208 -23.43 12.32 -0.71
N LYS A 209 -24.02 12.23 -1.91
CA LYS A 209 -25.43 12.57 -2.19
C LYS A 209 -26.20 11.31 -2.53
N LEU A 210 -26.97 10.81 -1.56
CA LEU A 210 -27.84 9.63 -1.71
C LEU A 210 -29.30 9.99 -2.05
N ALA A 211 -29.66 11.28 -2.00
CA ALA A 211 -31.01 11.72 -2.34
C ALA A 211 -31.37 11.33 -3.78
N GLY A 212 -32.44 10.54 -3.94
CA GLY A 212 -32.90 10.03 -5.24
C GLY A 212 -32.15 8.77 -5.73
N GLU A 213 -31.14 8.30 -5.01
CA GLU A 213 -30.51 7.01 -5.32
C GLU A 213 -31.44 5.86 -4.94
N LYS A 214 -31.47 4.81 -5.78
CA LYS A 214 -32.29 3.63 -5.52
C LYS A 214 -31.64 2.77 -4.43
N VAL A 215 -32.34 2.62 -3.31
CA VAL A 215 -31.97 1.66 -2.26
C VAL A 215 -32.01 0.24 -2.83
N THR A 216 -30.90 -0.48 -2.73
CA THR A 216 -30.80 -1.90 -3.13
C THR A 216 -31.38 -2.79 -2.04
N TYR A 217 -31.07 -2.50 -0.78
CA TYR A 217 -31.52 -3.25 0.39
C TYR A 217 -31.56 -2.35 1.62
N GLU A 218 -32.47 -2.61 2.54
CA GLU A 218 -32.57 -1.96 3.85
C GLU A 218 -32.81 -3.03 4.90
N GLY A 219 -32.19 -2.90 6.07
CA GLY A 219 -32.33 -3.88 7.13
C GLY A 219 -31.74 -3.43 8.46
N ALA A 220 -31.70 -4.37 9.40
CA ALA A 220 -31.06 -4.19 10.69
C ALA A 220 -30.16 -5.37 11.01
N PHE A 221 -28.93 -5.10 11.48
CA PHE A 221 -28.05 -6.13 12.02
C PHE A 221 -28.53 -6.57 13.41
N THR A 222 -28.23 -7.81 13.77
CA THR A 222 -28.43 -8.31 15.13
C THR A 222 -27.33 -7.78 16.05
N PRO A 223 -27.60 -7.55 17.35
CA PRO A 223 -26.56 -7.21 18.30
C PRO A 223 -25.57 -8.36 18.51
N GLY A 224 -24.34 -8.02 18.93
CA GLY A 224 -23.28 -9.00 19.25
C GLY A 224 -22.14 -9.00 18.23
N ASN A 225 -21.18 -9.89 18.46
CA ASN A 225 -20.02 -10.10 17.58
C ASN A 225 -20.29 -11.23 16.57
N GLY A 226 -19.40 -11.36 15.59
CA GLY A 226 -19.42 -12.44 14.60
C GLY A 226 -20.08 -12.05 13.28
N TRP A 227 -19.84 -12.88 12.26
CA TRP A 227 -20.27 -12.61 10.90
C TRP A 227 -21.79 -12.63 10.75
N GLN A 228 -22.31 -11.61 10.06
CA GLN A 228 -23.71 -11.53 9.64
C GLN A 228 -23.77 -11.50 8.13
N GLU A 229 -24.52 -12.43 7.54
CA GLU A 229 -24.71 -12.53 6.09
C GLU A 229 -26.09 -11.99 5.70
N VAL A 230 -26.13 -11.19 4.64
CA VAL A 230 -27.34 -10.57 4.11
C VAL A 230 -27.46 -10.93 2.64
N ARG A 231 -28.63 -11.44 2.23
CA ARG A 231 -28.94 -11.80 0.85
C ARG A 231 -30.00 -10.85 0.30
N PHE A 232 -29.77 -10.34 -0.91
CA PHE A 232 -30.75 -9.53 -1.60
C PHE A 232 -31.86 -10.41 -2.19
N ALA A 233 -33.06 -9.84 -2.34
CA ALA A 233 -34.18 -10.55 -2.95
C ALA A 233 -33.91 -10.94 -4.42
N ALA A 234 -33.09 -10.17 -5.13
CA ALA A 234 -32.63 -10.45 -6.48
C ALA A 234 -31.19 -9.95 -6.69
N PRO A 235 -30.41 -10.59 -7.58
CA PRO A 235 -29.08 -10.10 -7.94
C PRO A 235 -29.11 -8.72 -8.58
N VAL A 236 -28.12 -7.88 -8.30
CA VAL A 236 -27.96 -6.53 -8.85
C VAL A 236 -26.57 -6.38 -9.46
N LYS A 237 -26.46 -5.72 -10.61
CA LYS A 237 -25.16 -5.41 -11.22
C LYS A 237 -24.60 -4.08 -10.71
N GLY A 238 -23.38 -4.07 -10.20
CA GLY A 238 -22.72 -2.84 -9.77
C GLY A 238 -21.22 -2.98 -9.57
N ARG A 239 -20.55 -1.83 -9.63
CA ARG A 239 -19.13 -1.65 -9.33
C ARG A 239 -18.92 -0.91 -8.00
N TYR A 240 -19.85 -0.04 -7.63
CA TYR A 240 -19.78 0.74 -6.39
C TYR A 240 -20.80 0.20 -5.40
N PHE A 241 -20.33 -0.09 -4.19
CA PHE A 241 -21.14 -0.56 -3.07
C PHE A 241 -21.09 0.47 -1.96
N CYS A 242 -22.24 1.01 -1.57
CA CYS A 242 -22.35 1.92 -0.43
C CYS A 242 -23.11 1.24 0.71
N LEU A 243 -22.52 1.27 1.91
CA LEU A 243 -23.21 1.00 3.17
C LEU A 243 -23.48 2.35 3.84
N GLU A 244 -24.75 2.66 4.07
CA GLU A 244 -25.22 3.79 4.86
C GLU A 244 -25.72 3.24 6.20
N ALA A 245 -24.95 3.44 7.26
CA ALA A 245 -25.36 3.13 8.62
C ALA A 245 -26.31 4.22 9.11
N LEU A 246 -27.48 3.85 9.63
CA LEU A 246 -28.57 4.75 10.02
C LEU A 246 -28.73 4.89 11.53
N SER A 247 -28.41 3.84 12.29
CA SER A 247 -28.45 3.89 13.75
C SER A 247 -27.45 2.90 14.38
N PRO A 248 -27.02 3.13 15.63
CA PRO A 248 -26.22 2.19 16.41
C PRO A 248 -27.10 1.27 17.27
N GLN A 249 -26.51 0.15 17.73
CA GLN A 249 -27.14 -0.73 18.72
C GLN A 249 -27.12 -0.11 20.13
N ALA A 250 -26.01 0.54 20.48
CA ALA A 250 -25.88 1.31 21.71
C ALA A 250 -26.32 2.78 21.45
N ASN A 251 -26.65 3.53 22.50
CA ASN A 251 -26.98 4.95 22.37
C ASN A 251 -25.69 5.80 22.19
N ASP A 252 -24.99 5.59 21.08
CA ASP A 252 -23.77 6.29 20.69
C ASP A 252 -23.91 6.94 19.30
N ASN A 253 -22.83 7.55 18.80
CA ASN A 253 -22.77 8.17 17.47
C ASN A 253 -21.55 7.67 16.69
N ILE A 254 -21.23 6.38 16.83
CA ILE A 254 -20.06 5.77 16.21
C ILE A 254 -20.55 4.62 15.33
N ALA A 255 -20.00 4.50 14.13
CA ALA A 255 -20.13 3.31 13.28
C ALA A 255 -18.77 2.62 13.14
N ALA A 256 -18.76 1.30 13.20
CA ALA A 256 -17.56 0.49 13.03
C ALA A 256 -17.83 -0.79 12.22
N VAL A 257 -16.83 -1.16 11.42
CA VAL A 257 -16.83 -2.37 10.59
C VAL A 257 -15.43 -2.98 10.66
N ALA A 258 -15.32 -4.24 11.09
CA ALA A 258 -14.05 -4.96 11.09
C ALA A 258 -13.75 -5.56 9.72
N GLU A 259 -14.70 -6.29 9.15
CA GLU A 259 -14.56 -6.90 7.84
C GLU A 259 -15.86 -6.82 7.04
N PHE A 260 -15.72 -6.77 5.72
CA PHE A 260 -16.81 -6.66 4.77
C PHE A 260 -16.54 -7.53 3.54
N ASP A 261 -17.54 -8.34 3.17
CA ASP A 261 -17.54 -9.10 1.91
C ASP A 261 -18.72 -8.67 1.04
N VAL A 262 -18.51 -8.60 -0.27
CA VAL A 262 -19.59 -8.51 -1.26
C VAL A 262 -19.74 -9.88 -1.91
N LEU A 263 -20.96 -10.40 -1.99
CA LEU A 263 -21.23 -11.75 -2.48
C LEU A 263 -21.57 -11.73 -3.96
N GLY A 264 -20.86 -12.55 -4.74
CA GLY A 264 -21.00 -12.66 -6.18
C GLY A 264 -22.18 -13.53 -6.62
N ALA A 265 -22.26 -13.80 -7.93
CA ALA A 265 -23.32 -14.60 -8.55
C ALA A 265 -23.36 -16.07 -8.05
N ASP A 266 -22.22 -16.61 -7.63
CA ASP A 266 -22.09 -17.94 -7.04
C ASP A 266 -22.39 -17.97 -5.53
N GLY A 267 -22.77 -16.82 -4.97
CA GLY A 267 -23.07 -16.62 -3.57
C GLY A 267 -21.85 -16.52 -2.66
N LYS A 268 -20.62 -16.54 -3.18
CA LYS A 268 -19.36 -16.46 -2.43
C LYS A 268 -18.79 -15.04 -2.45
N PRO A 269 -17.89 -14.67 -1.51
CA PRO A 269 -17.19 -13.40 -1.57
C PRO A 269 -16.44 -13.18 -2.89
N VAL A 270 -16.64 -12.03 -3.53
CA VAL A 270 -15.85 -11.60 -4.69
C VAL A 270 -14.43 -11.23 -4.24
N SER A 271 -13.47 -11.23 -5.17
CA SER A 271 -12.09 -10.86 -4.83
C SER A 271 -12.03 -9.39 -4.37
N ARG A 272 -11.31 -9.17 -3.28
CA ARG A 272 -11.08 -7.83 -2.69
C ARG A 272 -9.72 -7.24 -3.07
N GLU A 273 -8.91 -7.97 -3.83
CA GLU A 273 -7.51 -7.62 -4.16
C GLU A 273 -7.36 -6.26 -4.85
N HIS A 274 -8.37 -5.81 -5.58
CA HIS A 274 -8.37 -4.53 -6.28
C HIS A 274 -9.42 -3.55 -5.74
N TRP A 275 -10.03 -3.85 -4.60
CA TRP A 275 -10.95 -2.92 -3.97
C TRP A 275 -10.26 -1.65 -3.55
N LYS A 276 -11.03 -0.56 -3.56
CA LYS A 276 -10.63 0.72 -2.97
C LYS A 276 -11.77 1.27 -2.15
N ILE A 277 -11.44 1.89 -1.03
CA ILE A 277 -12.39 2.83 -0.44
C ILE A 277 -12.43 4.06 -1.34
N ARG A 278 -13.60 4.28 -1.93
CA ARG A 278 -13.89 5.48 -2.70
C ARG A 278 -14.22 6.65 -1.79
N TYR A 279 -14.91 6.39 -0.67
CA TYR A 279 -15.33 7.40 0.28
C TYR A 279 -15.62 6.78 1.64
N ALA A 280 -15.34 7.52 2.71
CA ALA A 280 -15.87 7.28 4.04
C ALA A 280 -16.21 8.63 4.65
N ASP A 281 -17.40 8.83 5.21
CA ASP A 281 -17.83 10.16 5.68
C ASP A 281 -16.94 10.69 6.81
N SER A 282 -16.42 9.77 7.63
CA SER A 282 -15.65 10.04 8.85
C SER A 282 -14.74 8.86 9.21
N GLU A 283 -13.54 9.15 9.71
CA GLU A 283 -12.52 8.15 10.10
C GLU A 283 -11.72 8.66 11.31
N GLU A 284 -11.58 7.83 12.35
CA GLU A 284 -10.78 8.14 13.53
C GLU A 284 -9.31 7.77 13.34
N THR A 285 -8.47 8.77 13.06
CA THR A 285 -7.02 8.62 12.84
C THR A 285 -6.15 9.21 13.96
N ARG A 286 -6.74 9.89 14.95
CA ARG A 286 -6.00 10.63 16.00
C ARG A 286 -5.44 9.70 17.07
N SER A 287 -6.25 8.73 17.48
CA SER A 287 -5.96 7.79 18.57
C SER A 287 -5.58 6.39 18.10
N GLY A 288 -5.70 6.11 16.80
CA GLY A 288 -5.37 4.82 16.20
C GLY A 288 -5.56 4.83 14.69
N ASN A 289 -5.17 3.74 14.03
CA ASN A 289 -5.31 3.57 12.59
C ASN A 289 -6.66 2.90 12.24
N ARG A 290 -7.77 3.65 12.32
CA ARG A 290 -9.14 3.14 12.09
C ARG A 290 -9.74 3.60 10.76
N THR A 291 -8.90 3.68 9.74
CA THR A 291 -9.29 4.08 8.38
C THR A 291 -10.19 3.03 7.72
N ALA A 292 -10.94 3.43 6.71
CA ALA A 292 -11.96 2.60 6.08
C ALA A 292 -11.37 1.41 5.28
N ASP A 293 -10.11 1.46 4.85
CA ASP A 293 -9.46 0.34 4.15
C ASP A 293 -9.27 -0.90 5.03
N LYS A 294 -9.44 -0.77 6.35
CA LYS A 294 -9.38 -1.89 7.29
C LYS A 294 -10.51 -2.91 7.08
N ILE A 295 -11.64 -2.53 6.48
CA ILE A 295 -12.78 -3.43 6.29
C ILE A 295 -12.53 -4.59 5.31
N PHE A 296 -11.39 -4.59 4.61
CA PHE A 296 -11.04 -5.65 3.66
C PHE A 296 -9.55 -6.04 3.72
N ASP A 297 -8.88 -5.78 4.84
CA ASP A 297 -7.47 -6.13 5.02
C ASP A 297 -7.26 -7.59 5.46
N LEU A 298 -8.36 -8.36 5.62
CA LEU A 298 -8.39 -9.75 6.10
C LEU A 298 -7.89 -9.88 7.55
N GLN A 299 -8.05 -8.84 8.38
CA GLN A 299 -7.73 -8.87 9.80
C GLN A 299 -8.98 -8.53 10.64
N GLU A 300 -9.62 -9.56 11.21
CA GLU A 300 -10.81 -9.36 12.05
C GLU A 300 -10.55 -8.52 13.33
N SER A 301 -9.28 -8.24 13.67
CA SER A 301 -8.88 -7.38 14.79
C SER A 301 -8.66 -5.92 14.42
N THR A 302 -8.60 -5.57 13.14
CA THR A 302 -8.61 -4.18 12.68
C THR A 302 -10.04 -3.79 12.31
N PHE A 303 -10.33 -2.50 12.27
CA PHE A 303 -11.67 -2.02 11.92
C PHE A 303 -11.63 -0.56 11.48
N TRP A 304 -12.54 -0.22 10.58
CA TRP A 304 -12.96 1.16 10.34
C TRP A 304 -13.76 1.65 11.54
N MET A 305 -13.57 2.92 11.91
CA MET A 305 -14.41 3.59 12.88
C MET A 305 -14.55 5.07 12.54
N THR A 306 -15.77 5.60 12.65
CA THR A 306 -16.02 7.04 12.54
C THR A 306 -15.46 7.78 13.76
N VAL A 307 -15.22 9.08 13.64
CA VAL A 307 -14.98 9.93 14.81
C VAL A 307 -16.23 9.98 15.69
N ASP A 308 -16.03 10.23 16.98
CA ASP A 308 -17.11 10.36 17.95
C ASP A 308 -17.91 11.67 17.77
N ASN A 309 -19.10 11.71 18.39
CA ASN A 309 -19.96 12.91 18.48
C ASN A 309 -20.41 13.50 17.13
N VAL A 310 -20.32 12.75 16.02
CA VAL A 310 -20.94 13.11 14.73
C VAL A 310 -22.20 12.28 14.57
N PRO A 311 -23.40 12.88 14.53
CA PRO A 311 -24.64 12.11 14.42
C PRO A 311 -24.69 11.26 13.16
N TYR A 312 -25.32 10.09 13.30
CA TYR A 312 -25.77 9.29 12.16
C TYR A 312 -26.62 10.14 11.17
N PRO A 313 -26.63 9.79 9.87
CA PRO A 313 -26.06 8.58 9.27
C PRO A 313 -24.56 8.66 8.97
N HIS A 314 -23.91 7.50 8.91
CA HIS A 314 -22.52 7.34 8.44
C HIS A 314 -22.47 6.52 7.15
N GLN A 315 -21.51 6.78 6.27
CA GLN A 315 -21.44 6.13 4.96
C GLN A 315 -20.02 5.74 4.60
N LEU A 316 -19.89 4.55 4.03
CA LEU A 316 -18.70 4.12 3.30
C LEU A 316 -19.07 3.69 1.89
N VAL A 317 -18.18 3.92 0.93
CA VAL A 317 -18.32 3.51 -0.47
C VAL A 317 -17.08 2.73 -0.89
N ILE A 318 -17.30 1.53 -1.41
CA ILE A 318 -16.27 0.63 -1.95
C ILE A 318 -16.38 0.66 -3.47
N ASP A 319 -15.26 0.91 -4.16
CA ASP A 319 -15.09 0.58 -5.59
C ASP A 319 -14.58 -0.86 -5.71
N LEU A 320 -15.40 -1.74 -6.28
CA LEU A 320 -15.10 -3.16 -6.50
C LEU A 320 -14.13 -3.40 -7.67
N SER A 321 -13.59 -2.34 -8.29
CA SER A 321 -12.71 -2.30 -9.47
C SER A 321 -13.35 -2.65 -10.81
N LYS A 322 -14.39 -3.48 -10.80
CA LYS A 322 -15.15 -3.90 -11.99
C LYS A 322 -16.63 -4.07 -11.65
N VAL A 323 -17.46 -4.12 -12.68
CA VAL A 323 -18.89 -4.44 -12.50
C VAL A 323 -19.03 -5.91 -12.13
N GLU A 324 -19.60 -6.16 -10.95
CA GLU A 324 -19.92 -7.49 -10.44
C GLU A 324 -21.43 -7.72 -10.47
N THR A 325 -21.84 -8.99 -10.46
CA THR A 325 -23.22 -9.37 -10.14
C THR A 325 -23.29 -9.68 -8.65
N VAL A 326 -23.91 -8.79 -7.89
CA VAL A 326 -23.98 -8.80 -6.43
C VAL A 326 -25.27 -9.46 -5.95
N THR A 327 -25.16 -10.45 -5.08
CA THR A 327 -26.29 -11.20 -4.51
C THR A 327 -26.53 -10.91 -3.02
N GLY A 328 -25.61 -10.19 -2.39
CA GLY A 328 -25.64 -9.90 -0.97
C GLY A 328 -24.29 -9.41 -0.46
N PHE A 329 -24.12 -9.41 0.85
CA PHE A 329 -22.87 -9.02 1.50
C PHE A 329 -22.74 -9.70 2.87
N ARG A 330 -21.54 -9.67 3.45
CA ARG A 330 -21.30 -10.07 4.85
C ARG A 330 -20.69 -8.91 5.60
N TYR A 331 -21.13 -8.71 6.84
CA TYR A 331 -20.66 -7.69 7.77
C TYR A 331 -20.07 -8.38 9.00
N LEU A 332 -18.88 -7.97 9.39
CA LEU A 332 -18.29 -8.31 10.68
C LEU A 332 -18.16 -7.02 11.51
N PRO A 333 -18.87 -6.89 12.65
CA PRO A 333 -18.62 -5.83 13.60
C PRO A 333 -17.24 -5.98 14.25
N ARG A 334 -16.77 -4.93 14.94
CA ARG A 334 -15.56 -5.01 15.77
C ARG A 334 -15.62 -6.19 16.76
N ALA A 335 -14.47 -6.78 17.06
CA ALA A 335 -14.40 -7.99 17.86
C ALA A 335 -14.65 -7.78 19.36
N GLU A 336 -14.46 -6.55 19.87
CA GLU A 336 -14.63 -6.27 21.29
C GLU A 336 -16.11 -6.32 21.72
N LYS A 337 -16.34 -6.77 22.95
CA LYS A 337 -17.66 -6.76 23.60
C LYS A 337 -17.87 -5.44 24.33
N GLU A 338 -19.11 -4.94 24.34
CA GLU A 338 -19.51 -3.73 25.10
C GLU A 338 -18.79 -2.43 24.65
N TYR A 339 -18.23 -2.42 23.44
CA TYR A 339 -17.66 -1.21 22.84
C TYR A 339 -18.62 -0.56 21.83
N PRO A 340 -18.56 0.77 21.64
CA PRO A 340 -19.39 1.49 20.69
C PRO A 340 -19.01 1.16 19.24
N GLY A 341 -19.92 1.47 18.30
CA GLY A 341 -19.69 1.27 16.87
C GLY A 341 -20.53 0.16 16.23
N MET A 342 -21.31 -0.59 17.00
CA MET A 342 -22.13 -1.68 16.47
C MET A 342 -23.31 -1.10 15.69
N ILE A 343 -23.30 -1.26 14.37
CA ILE A 343 -24.36 -0.74 13.50
C ILE A 343 -25.65 -1.55 13.74
N LYS A 344 -26.79 -0.87 13.80
CA LYS A 344 -28.13 -1.47 13.85
C LYS A 344 -28.81 -1.34 12.50
N GLU A 345 -29.48 -0.22 12.23
CA GLU A 345 -30.21 -0.03 10.97
C GLU A 345 -29.27 0.47 9.88
N TYR A 346 -29.47 0.00 8.65
CA TYR A 346 -28.64 0.38 7.52
C TYR A 346 -29.40 0.32 6.20
N ARG A 347 -28.89 1.05 5.21
CA ARG A 347 -29.23 0.94 3.79
C ARG A 347 -28.02 0.56 2.97
N VAL A 348 -28.26 -0.14 1.88
CA VAL A 348 -27.26 -0.50 0.89
C VAL A 348 -27.66 0.04 -0.46
N TYR A 349 -26.69 0.60 -1.17
CA TYR A 349 -26.83 1.06 -2.54
C TYR A 349 -25.76 0.40 -3.41
N VAL A 350 -26.16 -0.15 -4.56
CA VAL A 350 -25.24 -0.81 -5.50
C VAL A 350 -25.45 -0.21 -6.89
N LYS A 351 -24.37 0.35 -7.46
CA LYS A 351 -24.43 1.06 -8.74
C LYS A 351 -23.27 0.70 -9.65
N SER A 352 -23.48 0.76 -10.96
CA SER A 352 -22.42 0.55 -11.96
C SER A 352 -21.57 1.81 -12.19
N ALA A 353 -22.18 2.99 -12.08
CA ALA A 353 -21.49 4.29 -12.11
C ALA A 353 -21.19 4.76 -10.68
N ASP A 354 -20.20 5.65 -10.54
CA ASP A 354 -19.83 6.24 -9.25
C ASP A 354 -21.00 7.06 -8.66
N PHE A 355 -20.94 7.32 -7.36
CA PHE A 355 -21.90 8.19 -6.68
C PHE A 355 -21.59 9.67 -6.92
N ASN A 356 -22.55 10.52 -6.61
CA ASN A 356 -22.36 11.96 -6.60
C ASN A 356 -21.90 12.41 -5.21
N TYR A 357 -21.01 13.41 -5.19
CA TYR A 357 -20.41 13.96 -3.96
C TYR A 357 -20.50 15.49 -3.90
#